data_AF-A0A3N5P7A8-F1
#
_entry.id   AF-A0A3N5P7A8-F1
#
_cell.length_a   1.000
_cell.length_b   1.000
_cell.length_c   1.000
_cell.angle_alpha   90.00
_cell.angle_beta   90.00
_cell.angle_gamma   90.00
#
_symmetry.space_group_name_H-M   'P 1'
#
loop_
_entity.id
_entity.type
_entity.pdbx_description
1 polymer ?
#
loop_
_entity_poly.entity_id
_entity_poly.type
_entity_poly.pdbx_seq_one_letter_code
_entity_poly.pdbx_strand_id
1 'polypeptide(L)'
;ASGRAGTVLSVCVEICSAAMYLDDDPGVLISACLFGDGAGAAILTAAPVSGRRRIEWKRAGTLMSTGDRDELRFERRRGMLRNILTTAVPSLAAKHVEQVLTDGLARNEIARDDISGWILHAGGREILSAIRQRLGLSEEQTRWSAAILRDYGNVSSPCVYFVLQAALEERAPGGYWWMSSFGAGFSCHGVLLAVE
;
A
#
# COMPACT_ATOMS: atom_id res chain seq x y z
N ALA A 1 20.78 -1.87 -6.61
CA ALA A 1 20.91 -2.76 -5.42
C ALA A 1 22.35 -2.73 -4.92
N SER A 2 22.61 -3.02 -3.64
CA SER A 2 23.96 -2.99 -3.04
C SER A 2 24.91 -4.09 -3.54
N GLY A 3 24.44 -4.99 -4.40
CA GLY A 3 25.22 -6.12 -4.95
C GLY A 3 25.51 -7.24 -3.94
N ARG A 4 25.03 -7.13 -2.70
CA ARG A 4 25.34 -8.07 -1.61
C ARG A 4 24.55 -9.37 -1.65
N ALA A 5 23.44 -9.41 -2.40
CA ALA A 5 22.60 -10.59 -2.59
C ALA A 5 22.07 -10.64 -4.02
N GLY A 6 22.12 -11.81 -4.66
CA GLY A 6 21.56 -12.05 -6.00
C GLY A 6 20.07 -12.39 -6.00
N THR A 7 19.57 -12.90 -4.86
CA THR A 7 18.17 -13.28 -4.64
C THR A 7 17.78 -12.93 -3.21
N VAL A 8 16.61 -12.30 -3.04
CA VAL A 8 16.07 -11.87 -1.75
C VAL A 8 14.63 -12.37 -1.64
N LEU A 9 14.31 -13.04 -0.53
CA LEU A 9 12.94 -13.35 -0.15
C LEU A 9 12.42 -12.24 0.76
N SER A 10 11.37 -11.55 0.33
CA SER A 10 10.63 -10.59 1.15
C SER A 10 9.34 -11.25 1.62
N VAL A 11 9.07 -11.24 2.94
CA VAL A 11 7.87 -11.83 3.54
C VAL A 11 7.23 -10.80 4.47
N CYS A 12 5.92 -10.62 4.32
CA CYS A 12 5.08 -9.87 5.23
C CYS A 12 4.10 -10.86 5.86
N VAL A 13 4.00 -10.88 7.19
CA VAL A 13 3.02 -11.67 7.94
C VAL A 13 2.42 -10.78 9.01
N GLU A 14 1.09 -10.66 9.01
CA GLU A 14 0.34 -9.79 9.91
C GLU A 14 -0.79 -10.61 10.52
N ILE A 15 -0.76 -10.74 11.85
CA ILE A 15 -1.82 -11.37 12.63
C ILE A 15 -2.51 -10.26 13.43
N CYS A 16 -3.25 -9.40 12.73
CA CYS A 16 -3.91 -8.24 13.32
C CYS A 16 -4.93 -8.64 14.39
N SER A 17 -5.56 -9.81 14.25
CA SER A 17 -6.49 -10.37 15.22
C SER A 17 -5.83 -10.61 16.60
N ALA A 18 -4.53 -10.90 16.63
CA ALA A 18 -3.77 -11.09 17.87
C ALA A 18 -3.48 -9.76 18.61
N ALA A 19 -3.61 -8.63 17.92
CA ALA A 19 -3.39 -7.29 18.46
C ALA A 19 -4.71 -6.50 18.61
N MET A 20 -5.86 -7.16 18.51
CA MET A 20 -7.15 -6.49 18.57
C MET A 20 -7.38 -5.87 19.96
N TYR A 21 -7.76 -4.60 19.95
CA TYR A 21 -8.11 -3.83 21.14
C TYR A 21 -9.55 -3.34 20.96
N LEU A 22 -10.38 -3.42 22.00
CA LEU A 22 -11.78 -2.99 21.96
C LEU A 22 -12.06 -1.99 23.10
N ASP A 23 -12.58 -0.82 22.73
CA ASP A 23 -13.23 0.15 23.59
C ASP A 23 -14.26 0.95 22.78
N ASP A 24 -14.93 1.92 23.40
CA ASP A 24 -16.01 2.70 22.77
C ASP A 24 -15.49 3.83 21.86
N ASP A 25 -14.18 3.91 21.59
CA ASP A 25 -13.63 4.89 20.67
C ASP A 25 -13.98 4.50 19.21
N PRO A 26 -14.56 5.41 18.42
CA PRO A 26 -14.95 5.12 17.04
C PRO A 26 -13.81 4.61 16.16
N GLY A 27 -12.59 5.12 16.31
CA GLY A 27 -11.43 4.69 15.52
C GLY A 27 -10.99 3.27 15.86
N VAL A 28 -11.16 2.87 17.13
CA VAL A 28 -10.93 1.49 17.59
C VAL A 28 -11.98 0.55 17.02
N LEU A 29 -13.26 0.92 17.07
CA LEU A 29 -14.34 0.11 16.49
C LEU A 29 -14.19 -0.05 14.98
N ILE A 30 -13.81 1.03 14.26
CA ILE A 30 -13.49 0.97 12.83
C ILE A 30 -12.35 -0.01 12.59
N SER A 31 -11.27 0.06 13.39
CA SER A 31 -10.13 -0.85 13.27
C SER A 31 -10.56 -2.31 13.46
N ALA A 32 -11.39 -2.61 14.46
CA ALA A 32 -11.86 -3.97 14.73
C ALA A 32 -12.72 -4.56 13.59
N CYS A 33 -13.44 -3.74 12.83
CA CYS A 33 -14.23 -4.17 11.67
C CYS A 33 -13.42 -4.22 10.36
N LEU A 34 -12.21 -3.68 10.36
CA LEU A 34 -11.42 -3.43 9.16
C LEU A 34 -10.25 -4.39 9.02
N PHE A 35 -9.52 -4.66 10.11
CA PHE A 35 -8.28 -5.41 10.04
C PHE A 35 -8.51 -6.93 10.00
N GLY A 36 -7.76 -7.59 9.14
CA GLY A 36 -7.72 -9.04 8.99
C GLY A 36 -6.29 -9.59 9.09
N ASP A 37 -6.16 -10.91 9.14
CA ASP A 37 -4.86 -11.58 9.15
C ASP A 37 -4.43 -11.92 7.73
N GLY A 38 -3.14 -11.81 7.42
CA GLY A 38 -2.63 -12.10 6.09
C GLY A 38 -1.13 -12.32 6.04
N ALA A 39 -0.71 -13.02 4.99
CA ALA A 39 0.70 -13.23 4.68
C ALA A 39 0.92 -13.14 3.17
N GLY A 40 2.02 -12.49 2.78
CA GLY A 40 2.42 -12.37 1.38
C GLY A 40 3.93 -12.44 1.26
N ALA A 41 4.41 -12.97 0.13
CA ALA A 41 5.84 -13.08 -0.12
C ALA A 41 6.20 -12.79 -1.58
N ALA A 42 7.37 -12.22 -1.80
CA ALA A 42 7.94 -11.98 -3.11
C ALA A 42 9.41 -12.39 -3.14
N ILE A 43 9.82 -13.03 -4.24
CA ILE A 43 11.23 -13.30 -4.53
C ILE A 43 11.73 -12.21 -5.48
N LEU A 44 12.72 -11.44 -5.03
CA LEU A 44 13.38 -10.42 -5.82
C LEU A 44 14.73 -10.95 -6.30
N THR A 45 15.00 -10.82 -7.59
CA THR A 45 16.26 -11.25 -8.20
C THR A 45 16.94 -10.09 -8.90
N ALA A 46 18.28 -10.09 -8.89
CA ALA A 46 19.06 -9.09 -9.62
C ALA A 46 19.03 -9.31 -11.14
N ALA A 47 18.77 -10.54 -11.58
CA ALA A 47 18.66 -10.91 -12.99
C ALA A 47 17.24 -11.42 -13.31
N PRO A 48 16.76 -11.25 -14.56
CA PRO A 48 15.49 -11.81 -15.01
C PRO A 48 15.42 -13.33 -14.84
N VAL A 49 14.23 -13.84 -14.52
CA VAL A 49 13.96 -15.29 -14.43
C VAL A 49 13.22 -15.71 -15.70
N SER A 50 13.79 -16.66 -16.45
CA SER A 50 13.18 -17.17 -17.69
C SER A 50 11.79 -17.76 -17.44
N GLY A 51 10.86 -17.50 -18.36
CA GLY A 51 9.49 -18.03 -18.31
C GLY A 51 8.58 -17.38 -17.25
N ARG A 52 9.02 -16.30 -16.60
CA ARG A 52 8.22 -15.51 -15.67
C ARG A 52 8.04 -14.10 -16.20
N ARG A 53 6.85 -13.54 -15.96
CA ARG A 53 6.57 -12.13 -16.26
C ARG A 53 7.50 -11.25 -15.42
N ARG A 54 8.18 -10.30 -16.05
CA ARG A 54 9.13 -9.44 -15.35
C ARG A 54 8.44 -8.20 -14.79
N ILE A 55 8.80 -7.88 -13.55
CA ILE A 55 8.47 -6.63 -12.88
C ILE A 55 9.78 -6.01 -12.42
N GLU A 56 10.17 -4.92 -13.06
CA GLU A 56 11.37 -4.17 -12.69
C GLU A 56 11.04 -3.07 -11.70
N TRP A 57 11.71 -3.10 -10.53
CA TRP A 57 11.65 -2.01 -9.57
C TRP A 57 12.51 -0.84 -10.07
N LYS A 58 11.86 0.21 -10.61
CA LYS A 58 12.57 1.38 -11.16
C LYS A 58 13.03 2.33 -10.07
N ARG A 59 12.14 2.68 -9.14
CA ARG A 59 12.40 3.69 -8.11
C ARG A 59 11.52 3.48 -6.90
N ALA A 60 12.06 3.72 -5.71
CA ALA A 60 11.30 3.90 -4.49
C ALA A 60 11.35 5.37 -4.02
N GLY A 61 10.27 5.83 -3.42
CA GLY A 61 10.13 7.10 -2.73
C GLY A 61 9.50 6.90 -1.35
N THR A 62 9.82 7.76 -0.41
CA THR A 62 9.25 7.74 0.94
C THR A 62 9.06 9.16 1.44
N LEU A 63 7.92 9.40 2.05
CA LEU A 63 7.56 10.62 2.75
C LEU A 63 7.29 10.28 4.21
N MET A 64 7.83 11.10 5.11
CA MET A 64 7.52 11.05 6.54
C MET A 64 6.99 12.42 6.96
N SER A 65 5.77 12.46 7.49
CA SER A 65 5.14 13.68 7.99
C SER A 65 5.11 13.66 9.51
N THR A 66 6.07 14.34 10.13
CA THR A 66 6.15 14.44 11.59
C THR A 66 5.00 15.25 12.19
N GLY A 67 4.41 16.17 11.42
CA GLY A 67 3.25 16.96 11.84
C GLY A 67 1.94 16.16 11.88
N ASP A 68 1.82 15.12 11.04
CA ASP A 68 0.63 14.27 10.96
C ASP A 68 0.76 12.99 11.83
N ARG A 69 1.76 12.93 12.70
CA ARG A 69 2.12 11.71 13.43
C ARG A 69 1.04 11.18 14.35
N ASP A 70 0.20 12.07 14.87
CA ASP A 70 -0.81 11.74 15.86
C ASP A 70 -2.14 11.32 15.21
N GLU A 71 -2.25 11.45 13.89
CA GLU A 71 -3.45 11.12 13.10
C GLU A 71 -3.59 9.61 12.86
N LEU A 72 -2.46 8.93 12.67
CA LEU A 72 -2.36 7.48 12.59
C LEU A 72 -1.16 7.02 13.41
N ARG A 73 -1.44 6.38 14.55
CA ARG A 73 -0.41 5.90 15.47
C ARG A 73 -0.88 4.71 16.29
N PHE A 74 0.09 4.04 16.91
CA PHE A 74 -0.20 3.08 17.96
C PHE A 74 0.17 3.66 19.32
N GLU A 75 -0.66 3.41 20.32
CA GLU A 75 -0.34 3.68 21.72
C GLU A 75 -0.45 2.41 22.56
N ARG A 76 0.18 2.42 23.73
CA ARG A 76 0.09 1.32 24.70
C ARG A 76 -0.97 1.67 25.73
N ARG A 77 -1.99 0.81 25.89
CA ARG A 77 -3.05 0.97 26.89
C ARG A 77 -3.35 -0.38 27.53
N ARG A 78 -3.33 -0.43 28.86
CA ARG A 78 -3.56 -1.68 29.64
C ARG A 78 -2.67 -2.86 29.18
N GLY A 79 -1.42 -2.58 28.80
CA GLY A 79 -0.49 -3.60 28.31
C GLY A 79 -0.74 -4.10 26.88
N MET A 80 -1.75 -3.57 26.18
CA MET A 80 -2.11 -3.91 24.82
C MET A 80 -1.74 -2.79 23.85
N LEU A 81 -1.66 -3.12 22.55
CA LEU A 81 -1.47 -2.16 21.48
C LEU A 81 -2.84 -1.61 21.07
N ARG A 82 -3.01 -0.28 21.10
CA ARG A 82 -4.24 0.39 20.69
C ARG A 82 -3.95 1.21 19.44
N ASN A 83 -4.64 0.88 18.35
CA ASN A 83 -4.54 1.62 17.09
C ASN A 83 -5.39 2.89 17.17
N ILE A 84 -4.79 4.02 16.83
CA ILE A 84 -5.43 5.34 16.77
C ILE A 84 -5.56 5.72 15.32
N LEU A 85 -6.80 5.92 14.88
CA LEU A 85 -7.15 6.31 13.52
C LEU A 85 -8.11 7.49 13.60
N THR A 86 -7.62 8.70 13.31
CA THR A 86 -8.49 9.89 13.29
C THR A 86 -9.28 9.97 11.99
N THR A 87 -10.30 10.83 11.97
CA THR A 87 -11.09 11.12 10.77
C THR A 87 -10.31 11.86 9.67
N ALA A 88 -9.11 12.38 9.97
CA ALA A 88 -8.25 13.04 8.98
C ALA A 88 -7.47 12.04 8.11
N VAL A 89 -7.34 10.78 8.54
CA VAL A 89 -6.47 9.80 7.87
C VAL A 89 -6.80 9.59 6.39
N PRO A 90 -8.06 9.49 5.93
CA PRO A 90 -8.36 9.35 4.51
C PRO A 90 -7.82 10.49 3.64
N SER A 91 -8.00 11.74 4.08
CA SER A 91 -7.56 12.90 3.30
C SER A 91 -6.03 13.06 3.31
N LEU A 92 -5.39 12.76 4.44
CA LEU A 92 -3.93 12.76 4.59
C LEU A 92 -3.27 11.64 3.79
N ALA A 93 -3.82 10.42 3.83
CA ALA A 93 -3.36 9.30 3.01
C ALA A 93 -3.37 9.67 1.53
N ALA A 94 -4.49 10.22 1.04
CA ALA A 94 -4.61 10.65 -0.34
C ALA A 94 -3.56 11.73 -0.69
N LYS A 95 -3.40 12.75 0.16
CA LYS A 95 -2.40 13.81 -0.01
C LYS A 95 -0.99 13.25 -0.12
N HIS A 96 -0.60 12.40 0.81
CA HIS A 96 0.76 11.86 0.88
C HIS A 96 1.05 10.90 -0.28
N VAL A 97 0.06 10.09 -0.70
CA VAL A 97 0.17 9.24 -1.89
C VAL A 97 0.37 10.08 -3.15
N GLU A 98 -0.40 11.15 -3.35
CA GLU A 98 -0.23 12.06 -4.49
C GLU A 98 1.16 12.71 -4.49
N GLN A 99 1.64 13.15 -3.33
CA GLN A 99 2.95 13.78 -3.23
C GLN A 99 4.08 12.79 -3.58
N VAL A 100 4.07 11.59 -2.99
CA VAL A 100 5.08 10.56 -3.29
C VAL A 100 5.03 10.12 -4.74
N LEU A 101 3.82 10.01 -5.32
CA LEU A 101 3.64 9.76 -6.75
C LEU A 101 4.28 10.86 -7.59
N THR A 102 3.91 12.11 -7.35
CA THR A 102 4.36 13.27 -8.14
C THR A 102 5.89 13.38 -8.11
N ASP A 103 6.49 13.27 -6.92
CA ASP A 103 7.94 13.27 -6.73
C ASP A 103 8.61 12.08 -7.42
N GLY A 104 7.97 10.91 -7.35
CA GLY A 104 8.44 9.68 -7.99
C GLY A 104 8.45 9.79 -9.50
N LEU A 105 7.38 10.31 -10.11
CA LEU A 105 7.25 10.48 -11.55
C LEU A 105 8.19 11.56 -12.08
N ALA A 106 8.24 12.72 -11.43
CA ALA A 106 9.10 13.83 -11.83
C ALA A 106 10.58 13.43 -11.90
N ARG A 107 11.06 12.64 -10.93
CA ARG A 107 12.45 12.15 -10.89
C ARG A 107 12.79 11.11 -11.95
N ASN A 108 11.79 10.53 -12.62
CA ASN A 108 11.96 9.55 -13.67
C ASN A 108 11.48 10.07 -15.04
N GLU A 109 11.08 11.34 -15.13
CA GLU A 109 10.59 11.98 -16.36
C GLU A 109 9.42 11.23 -17.00
N ILE A 110 8.56 10.63 -16.17
CA ILE A 110 7.37 9.88 -16.62
C ILE A 110 6.14 10.77 -16.47
N ALA A 111 5.30 10.83 -17.52
CA ALA A 111 4.05 11.54 -17.43
C ALA A 111 3.06 10.74 -16.58
N ARG A 112 2.17 11.44 -15.89
CA ARG A 112 1.14 10.79 -15.07
C ARG A 112 0.27 9.82 -15.88
N ASP A 113 -0.02 10.17 -17.12
CA ASP A 113 -0.87 9.38 -18.03
C ASP A 113 -0.19 8.12 -18.55
N ASP A 114 1.12 7.98 -18.36
CA ASP A 114 1.86 6.75 -18.71
C ASP A 114 1.67 5.63 -17.66
N ILE A 115 1.05 5.93 -16.51
CA ILE A 115 0.78 4.94 -15.46
C ILE A 115 -0.45 4.11 -15.81
N SER A 116 -0.20 2.88 -16.25
CA SER A 116 -1.21 1.92 -16.71
C SER A 116 -1.72 0.98 -15.62
N GLY A 117 -1.02 0.88 -14.48
CA GLY A 117 -1.39 -0.01 -13.37
C GLY A 117 -1.29 0.65 -11.99
N TRP A 118 -2.24 0.34 -11.11
CA TRP A 118 -2.37 0.95 -9.77
C TRP A 118 -2.47 -0.12 -8.69
N ILE A 119 -1.42 -0.24 -7.88
CA ILE A 119 -1.30 -1.19 -6.77
C ILE A 119 -1.35 -0.40 -5.46
N LEU A 120 -2.55 -0.17 -4.93
CA LEU A 120 -2.76 0.74 -3.81
C LEU A 120 -3.08 -0.04 -2.54
N HIS A 121 -2.38 0.27 -1.45
CA HIS A 121 -2.85 -0.14 -0.13
C HIS A 121 -4.15 0.57 0.20
N ALA A 122 -5.25 -0.16 0.12
CA ALA A 122 -6.55 0.31 0.59
C ALA A 122 -6.63 0.08 2.11
N GLY A 123 -6.16 1.06 2.90
CA GLY A 123 -6.26 0.97 4.36
C GLY A 123 -7.71 0.95 4.88
N GLY A 124 -8.69 1.22 4.02
CA GLY A 124 -10.12 1.19 4.28
C GLY A 124 -10.89 1.81 3.10
N ARG A 125 -12.22 1.65 3.07
CA ARG A 125 -13.06 2.10 1.94
C ARG A 125 -12.95 3.61 1.71
N GLU A 126 -12.99 4.39 2.79
CA GLU A 126 -12.90 5.85 2.72
C GLU A 126 -11.53 6.31 2.22
N ILE A 127 -10.46 5.59 2.61
CA ILE A 127 -9.10 5.90 2.18
C ILE A 127 -8.95 5.61 0.67
N LEU A 128 -9.41 4.45 0.21
CA LEU A 128 -9.37 4.14 -1.22
C LEU A 128 -10.18 5.15 -2.05
N SER A 129 -11.35 5.56 -1.55
CA SER A 129 -12.17 6.59 -2.20
C SER A 129 -11.45 7.94 -2.26
N ALA A 130 -10.81 8.36 -1.17
CA ALA A 130 -10.07 9.62 -1.11
C ALA A 130 -8.87 9.61 -2.07
N ILE A 131 -8.11 8.50 -2.12
CA ILE A 131 -7.00 8.33 -3.06
C ILE A 131 -7.53 8.39 -4.50
N ARG A 132 -8.59 7.62 -4.81
CA ARG A 132 -9.22 7.60 -6.14
C ARG A 132 -9.62 9.00 -6.59
N GLN A 133 -10.36 9.73 -5.75
CA GLN A 133 -10.85 11.06 -6.07
C GLN A 133 -9.70 12.03 -6.28
N ARG A 134 -8.72 12.05 -5.37
CA ARG A 134 -7.60 12.98 -5.43
C ARG A 134 -6.72 12.74 -6.65
N LEU A 135 -6.47 11.49 -6.97
CA LEU A 135 -5.66 11.09 -8.10
C LEU A 135 -6.44 11.10 -9.44
N GLY A 136 -7.74 11.37 -9.44
CA GLY A 136 -8.57 11.32 -10.65
C GLY A 136 -8.68 9.93 -11.27
N LEU A 137 -8.64 8.87 -10.45
CA LEU A 137 -8.71 7.48 -10.91
C LEU A 137 -10.15 7.02 -11.09
N SER A 138 -10.37 6.11 -12.05
CA SER A 138 -11.64 5.41 -12.21
C SER A 138 -11.80 4.24 -11.23
N GLU A 139 -13.01 3.69 -11.15
CA GLU A 139 -13.24 2.42 -10.42
C GLU A 139 -12.45 1.28 -11.01
N GLU A 140 -12.41 1.19 -12.34
CA GLU A 140 -11.67 0.17 -13.06
C GLU A 140 -10.16 0.21 -12.74
N GLN A 141 -9.59 1.40 -12.61
CA GLN A 141 -8.18 1.59 -12.25
C GLN A 141 -7.89 1.17 -10.80
N THR A 142 -8.88 1.19 -9.91
CA THR A 142 -8.72 0.83 -8.49
C THR A 142 -9.31 -0.55 -8.14
N ARG A 143 -9.81 -1.29 -9.15
CA ARG A 143 -10.60 -2.52 -8.96
C ARG A 143 -9.89 -3.59 -8.14
N TRP A 144 -8.59 -3.80 -8.33
CA TRP A 144 -7.84 -4.82 -7.58
C TRP A 144 -7.70 -4.42 -6.11
N SER A 145 -7.42 -3.15 -5.84
CA SER A 145 -7.33 -2.64 -4.47
C SER A 145 -8.68 -2.71 -3.76
N ALA A 146 -9.77 -2.42 -4.48
CA ALA A 146 -11.13 -2.55 -3.98
C ALA A 146 -11.53 -4.01 -3.72
N ALA A 147 -11.17 -4.93 -4.62
CA ALA A 147 -11.44 -6.36 -4.49
C ALA A 147 -10.71 -6.96 -3.28
N ILE A 148 -9.42 -6.66 -3.13
CA ILE A 148 -8.65 -7.14 -1.97
C ILE A 148 -9.23 -6.61 -0.66
N LEU A 149 -9.58 -5.32 -0.59
CA LEU A 149 -10.23 -4.77 0.60
C LEU A 149 -11.58 -5.43 0.89
N ARG A 150 -12.38 -5.72 -0.14
CA ARG A 150 -13.69 -6.38 0.01
C ARG A 150 -13.54 -7.81 0.51
N ASP A 151 -12.58 -8.55 -0.04
CA ASP A 151 -12.47 -10.00 0.18
C ASP A 151 -11.66 -10.34 1.44
N TYR A 152 -10.70 -9.48 1.82
CA TYR A 152 -9.76 -9.73 2.93
C TYR A 152 -9.73 -8.63 4.00
N GLY A 153 -10.38 -7.49 3.79
CA GLY A 153 -10.22 -6.33 4.66
C GLY A 153 -8.83 -5.70 4.53
N ASN A 154 -8.40 -5.01 5.59
CA ASN A 154 -7.06 -4.48 5.72
C ASN A 154 -6.17 -5.52 6.39
N VAL A 155 -5.40 -6.27 5.62
CA VAL A 155 -4.42 -7.22 6.15
C VAL A 155 -3.06 -6.59 6.49
N SER A 156 -2.98 -5.27 6.62
CA SER A 156 -1.76 -4.50 6.89
C SER A 156 -0.71 -4.65 5.76
N SER A 157 0.58 -4.84 6.09
CA SER A 157 1.69 -4.77 5.13
C SER A 157 1.62 -5.72 3.91
N PRO A 158 1.07 -6.95 3.98
CA PRO A 158 0.83 -7.81 2.83
C PRO A 158 -0.13 -7.26 1.78
N CYS A 159 -1.01 -6.30 2.11
CA CYS A 159 -2.06 -5.84 1.19
C CYS A 159 -1.54 -5.53 -0.23
N VAL A 160 -0.38 -4.85 -0.34
CA VAL A 160 0.18 -4.51 -1.65
C VAL A 160 0.62 -5.74 -2.46
N TYR A 161 1.04 -6.82 -1.80
CA TYR A 161 1.33 -8.10 -2.47
C TYR A 161 0.07 -8.79 -2.95
N PHE A 162 -1.02 -8.75 -2.18
CA PHE A 162 -2.32 -9.27 -2.63
C PHE A 162 -2.82 -8.53 -3.87
N VAL A 163 -2.76 -7.20 -3.87
CA VAL A 163 -3.19 -6.37 -5.01
C VAL A 163 -2.29 -6.62 -6.22
N LEU A 164 -0.98 -6.71 -6.01
CA LEU A 164 -0.02 -7.03 -7.07
C LEU A 164 -0.29 -8.41 -7.68
N GLN A 165 -0.54 -9.42 -6.84
CA GLN A 165 -0.87 -10.77 -7.27
C GLN A 165 -2.16 -10.80 -8.09
N ALA A 166 -3.23 -10.14 -7.63
CA ALA A 166 -4.49 -10.04 -8.36
C ALA A 166 -4.30 -9.44 -9.77
N ALA A 167 -3.52 -8.36 -9.89
CA ALA A 167 -3.22 -7.75 -11.19
C ALA A 167 -2.44 -8.71 -12.12
N LEU A 168 -1.53 -9.52 -11.56
CA LEU A 168 -0.77 -10.50 -12.33
C LEU A 168 -1.61 -11.69 -12.79
N GLU A 169 -2.49 -12.19 -11.92
CA GLU A 169 -3.40 -13.31 -12.20
C GLU A 169 -4.43 -12.93 -13.28
N GLU A 170 -4.94 -11.69 -13.26
CA GLU A 170 -5.80 -11.14 -14.30
C GLU A 170 -5.05 -10.78 -15.60
N ARG A 171 -3.73 -11.00 -15.67
CA ARG A 171 -2.89 -10.66 -16.83
C ARG A 171 -3.05 -9.19 -17.25
N ALA A 172 -3.08 -8.29 -16.27
CA ALA A 172 -3.11 -6.85 -16.51
C ALA A 172 -2.08 -6.42 -17.56
N PRO A 173 -2.38 -5.46 -18.46
CA PRO A 173 -1.41 -4.99 -19.45
C PRO A 173 -0.09 -4.51 -18.82
N GLY A 174 1.01 -4.68 -19.55
CA GLY A 174 2.31 -4.15 -19.13
C GLY A 174 2.37 -2.61 -19.14
N GLY A 175 3.56 -2.07 -18.95
CA GLY A 175 3.81 -0.63 -18.86
C GLY A 175 4.24 -0.19 -17.46
N TYR A 176 4.10 1.09 -17.17
CA TYR A 176 4.46 1.63 -15.86
C TYR A 176 3.33 1.45 -14.86
N TRP A 177 3.63 0.80 -13.74
CA TRP A 177 2.69 0.65 -12.64
C TRP A 177 3.18 1.45 -11.44
N TRP A 178 2.23 2.03 -10.71
CA TRP A 178 2.48 2.68 -9.44
C TRP A 178 1.99 1.81 -8.28
N MET A 179 2.89 1.51 -7.35
CA MET A 179 2.56 0.82 -6.11
C MET A 179 2.81 1.74 -4.92
N SER A 180 1.84 1.89 -4.01
CA SER A 180 2.04 2.70 -2.81
C SER A 180 1.30 2.19 -1.58
N SER A 181 1.88 2.48 -0.43
CA SER A 181 1.31 2.23 0.89
C SER A 181 1.56 3.39 1.83
N PHE A 182 0.84 3.42 2.95
CA PHE A 182 1.01 4.40 4.01
C PHE A 182 0.77 3.72 5.36
N GLY A 183 1.19 4.36 6.45
CA GLY A 183 1.07 3.80 7.78
C GLY A 183 1.33 4.81 8.88
N ALA A 184 1.40 4.31 10.10
CA ALA A 184 1.61 5.11 11.29
C ALA A 184 2.91 5.93 11.23
N GLY A 185 2.84 7.21 11.62
CA GLY A 185 4.03 8.06 11.63
C GLY A 185 3.83 9.55 11.35
N PHE A 186 2.99 10.04 10.43
CA PHE A 186 2.41 9.39 9.25
C PHE A 186 3.54 9.12 8.23
N SER A 187 3.60 7.92 7.66
CA SER A 187 4.55 7.61 6.59
C SER A 187 3.82 7.17 5.32
N CYS A 188 4.41 7.48 4.17
CA CYS A 188 3.92 7.04 2.87
C CYS A 188 5.09 6.56 2.02
N HIS A 189 4.92 5.42 1.35
CA HIS A 189 5.91 4.78 0.52
C HIS A 189 5.34 4.56 -0.88
N GLY A 190 6.17 4.76 -1.89
CA GLY A 190 5.77 4.64 -3.29
C GLY A 190 6.86 3.98 -4.11
N VAL A 191 6.46 3.21 -5.10
CA VAL A 191 7.35 2.45 -5.97
C VAL A 191 6.84 2.55 -7.40
N LEU A 192 7.72 3.00 -8.27
CA LEU A 192 7.53 2.89 -9.72
C LEU A 192 8.03 1.53 -10.19
N LEU A 193 7.14 0.79 -10.84
CA LEU A 193 7.41 -0.51 -11.44
C LEU A 193 7.32 -0.40 -12.97
N ALA A 194 8.18 -1.12 -13.69
CA ALA A 194 8.00 -1.38 -15.12
C ALA A 194 7.65 -2.86 -15.30
N VAL A 195 6.50 -3.13 -15.90
CA VAL A 195 5.96 -4.48 -16.06
C VAL A 195 5.95 -4.85 -17.55
N GLU A 196 6.48 -6.03 -17.87
CA GLU A 196 6.46 -6.60 -19.23
C GLU A 196 5.07 -7.12 -19.62
#